data_AF-A0A4R5D8U3-F1
#
_entry.id   AF-A0A4R5D8U3-F1
#
_cell.length_a   1.000
_cell.length_b   1.000
_cell.length_c   1.000
_cell.angle_alpha   90.00
_cell.angle_beta   90.00
_cell.angle_gamma   90.00
#
_symmetry.space_group_name_H-M   'P 1'
#
loop_
_entity.id
_entity.type
_entity.pdbx_description
1 polymer ?
#
loop_
_entity_poly.entity_id
_entity_poly.type
_entity_poly.pdbx_seq_one_letter_code
_entity_poly.pdbx_strand_id
1 'polypeptide(L)'
;MPVFRDDLRGRPDWCELERFEIATLPPGGEHRWAAAHPANKLVVVEGRCTVGEKAVERGGTLDVPAGDHTVRSDDEATVVLLGGHWGEDCGGAGLFGVAKAEELGDIGDPASYPKETNFDRHYHDCDEYWIVLRGGGTASSEDVLYEVGPGDCVATRMGSHHDFPLVTDPVLAVFFETTMRGELRRGHLWEHTHGPAVAAK
;
A
#
# COMPACT_ATOMS: atom_id res chain seq x y z
N MET A 1 5.07 -13.31 9.40
CA MET A 1 4.43 -12.11 9.98
C MET A 1 4.11 -11.21 8.79
N PRO A 2 2.90 -10.67 8.65
CA PRO A 2 2.53 -9.87 7.48
C PRO A 2 3.26 -8.52 7.39
N VAL A 3 4.17 -8.22 8.32
CA VAL A 3 5.06 -7.06 8.25
C VAL A 3 6.46 -7.49 7.84
N PHE A 4 6.98 -6.89 6.76
CA PHE A 4 8.33 -7.14 6.23
C PHE A 4 8.92 -5.87 5.62
N ARG A 5 10.21 -5.88 5.31
CA ARG A 5 10.92 -4.74 4.68
C ARG A 5 11.31 -5.07 3.24
N ASP A 6 12.06 -4.19 2.60
CA ASP A 6 12.54 -4.32 1.22
C ASP A 6 13.43 -5.56 0.99
N ASP A 7 14.01 -6.14 2.05
CA ASP A 7 14.71 -7.43 2.01
C ASP A 7 13.78 -8.66 1.99
N LEU A 8 12.46 -8.44 2.07
CA LEU A 8 11.38 -9.43 2.01
C LEU A 8 11.42 -10.49 3.11
N ARG A 9 12.24 -10.30 4.15
CA ARG A 9 12.29 -11.26 5.25
C ARG A 9 10.97 -11.22 6.02
N GLY A 10 10.36 -12.40 6.15
CA GLY A 10 9.08 -12.54 6.83
C GLY A 10 7.86 -12.35 5.92
N ARG A 11 8.06 -11.97 4.65
CA ARG A 11 7.00 -11.88 3.63
C ARG A 11 6.23 -13.20 3.56
N PRO A 12 4.89 -13.18 3.67
CA PRO A 12 4.08 -14.38 3.51
C PRO A 12 4.17 -14.99 2.09
N ASP A 13 4.09 -16.32 2.00
CA ASP A 13 4.19 -17.05 0.71
C ASP A 13 3.06 -16.74 -0.28
N TRP A 14 1.93 -16.23 0.23
CA TRP A 14 0.76 -15.89 -0.57
C TRP A 14 0.84 -14.51 -1.23
N CYS A 15 1.81 -13.68 -0.86
CA CYS A 15 1.91 -12.32 -1.37
C CYS A 15 2.22 -12.31 -2.87
N GLU A 16 1.37 -11.62 -3.63
CA GLU A 16 1.62 -11.26 -5.03
C GLU A 16 2.75 -10.21 -5.15
N LEU A 17 2.95 -9.38 -4.13
CA LEU A 17 4.08 -8.46 -4.05
C LEU A 17 5.38 -9.25 -3.78
N GLU A 18 6.38 -9.05 -4.62
CA GLU A 18 7.68 -9.71 -4.53
C GLU A 18 8.83 -8.74 -4.34
N ARG A 19 8.61 -7.44 -4.55
CA ARG A 19 9.59 -6.39 -4.34
C ARG A 19 8.89 -5.07 -4.15
N PHE A 20 9.44 -4.23 -3.29
CA PHE A 20 9.20 -2.80 -3.35
C PHE A 20 10.51 -2.05 -3.14
N GLU A 21 10.59 -0.84 -3.67
CA GLU A 21 11.74 0.03 -3.48
C GLU A 21 11.28 1.48 -3.38
N ILE A 22 11.80 2.19 -2.38
CA ILE A 22 11.55 3.61 -2.16
C ILE A 22 12.78 4.37 -2.66
N ALA A 23 12.60 5.27 -3.61
CA ALA A 23 13.69 6.08 -4.16
C ALA A 23 13.35 7.57 -4.05
N THR A 24 14.29 8.36 -3.54
CA THR A 24 14.24 9.82 -3.57
C THR A 24 15.25 10.32 -4.60
N LEU A 25 14.76 11.07 -5.58
CA LEU A 25 15.53 11.62 -6.68
C LEU A 25 15.68 13.13 -6.46
N PRO A 26 16.89 13.70 -6.55
CA PRO A 26 17.07 15.15 -6.57
C PRO A 26 16.54 15.75 -7.89
N PRO A 27 16.36 17.08 -8.01
CA PRO A 27 15.97 17.72 -9.27
C PRO A 27 16.90 17.34 -10.44
N GLY A 28 16.32 16.89 -11.56
CA GLY A 28 17.04 16.37 -12.72
C GLY A 28 17.71 15.00 -12.51
N GLY A 29 17.45 14.35 -11.36
CA GLY A 29 17.99 13.04 -11.02
C GLY A 29 17.35 11.93 -11.84
N GLU A 30 18.06 10.81 -11.94
CA GLU A 30 17.56 9.58 -12.54
C GLU A 30 17.73 8.42 -11.57
N HIS A 31 16.75 7.52 -11.54
CA HIS A 31 16.86 6.24 -10.86
C HIS A 31 16.51 5.12 -11.83
N ARG A 32 17.31 4.05 -11.81
CA ARG A 32 17.13 2.90 -12.70
C ARG A 32 16.82 1.65 -11.90
N TRP A 33 15.70 1.01 -12.23
CA TRP A 33 15.39 -0.33 -11.78
C TRP A 33 15.74 -1.32 -12.88
N ALA A 34 16.58 -2.30 -12.53
CA ALA A 34 16.90 -3.41 -13.40
C ALA A 34 15.91 -4.55 -13.17
N ALA A 35 15.51 -5.21 -14.26
CA ALA A 35 14.73 -6.45 -14.26
C ALA A 35 13.45 -6.38 -13.43
N ALA A 36 12.52 -5.53 -13.85
CA ALA A 36 11.20 -5.43 -13.27
C ALA A 36 10.42 -6.75 -13.42
N HIS A 37 9.62 -7.07 -12.40
CA HIS A 37 8.83 -8.29 -12.29
C HIS A 37 7.82 -8.38 -13.46
N PRO A 38 7.11 -9.51 -13.65
CA PRO A 38 6.10 -9.62 -14.70
C PRO A 38 5.06 -8.49 -14.64
N ALA A 39 4.73 -8.00 -13.45
CA ALA A 39 3.90 -6.84 -13.24
C ALA A 39 4.59 -5.83 -12.30
N ASN A 40 4.51 -4.54 -12.63
CA ASN A 40 5.08 -3.46 -11.81
C ASN A 40 4.16 -2.26 -11.74
N LYS A 41 4.18 -1.59 -10.60
CA LYS A 41 3.42 -0.38 -10.36
C LYS A 41 4.33 0.66 -9.73
N LEU A 42 4.34 1.85 -10.32
CA LEU A 42 5.03 3.01 -9.75
C LEU A 42 4.01 3.94 -9.11
N VAL A 43 4.30 4.42 -7.91
CA VAL A 43 3.51 5.43 -7.18
C VAL A 43 4.41 6.62 -6.88
N VAL A 44 3.97 7.83 -7.26
CA VAL A 44 4.70 9.06 -6.95
C VAL A 44 4.21 9.61 -5.61
N VAL A 45 5.09 9.61 -4.62
CA VAL A 45 4.79 10.08 -3.25
C VAL A 45 4.90 11.59 -3.16
N GLU A 46 5.95 12.14 -3.76
CA GLU A 46 6.26 13.56 -3.75
C GLU A 46 6.84 13.99 -5.09
N GLY A 47 6.65 15.27 -5.40
CA GLY A 47 7.16 15.88 -6.62
C GLY A 47 6.48 15.34 -7.89
N ARG A 48 7.27 15.31 -8.96
CA ARG A 48 6.86 14.88 -10.29
C ARG A 48 8.02 14.15 -10.96
N CYS A 49 7.69 13.06 -11.65
CA CYS A 49 8.66 12.30 -12.40
C CYS A 49 8.14 11.92 -13.80
N THR A 50 9.06 11.48 -14.64
CA THR A 50 8.78 10.94 -15.97
C THR A 50 9.30 9.50 -16.07
N VAL A 51 8.50 8.63 -16.70
CA VAL A 51 8.85 7.24 -17.00
C VAL A 51 8.61 7.02 -18.49
N GLY A 52 9.69 6.88 -19.26
CA GLY A 52 9.62 6.98 -20.72
C GLY A 52 9.09 8.36 -21.13
N GLU A 53 7.93 8.41 -21.78
CA GLU A 53 7.26 9.64 -22.22
C GLU A 53 6.13 10.10 -21.26
N LYS A 54 5.83 9.32 -20.22
CA LYS A 54 4.71 9.59 -19.32
C LYS A 54 5.17 10.40 -18.11
N ALA A 55 4.57 11.57 -17.89
CA ALA A 55 4.72 12.33 -16.65
C ALA A 55 3.71 11.87 -15.59
N VAL A 56 4.16 11.75 -14.35
CA VAL A 56 3.36 11.33 -13.20
C VAL A 56 3.66 12.28 -12.05
N GLU A 57 2.62 12.85 -11.46
CA GLU A 57 2.71 13.80 -10.34
C GLU A 57 2.35 13.09 -9.03
N ARG A 58 2.60 13.75 -7.90
CA ARG A 58 2.22 13.27 -6.56
C ARG A 58 0.82 12.66 -6.50
N GLY A 59 0.72 11.46 -5.94
CA GLY A 59 -0.49 10.66 -5.83
C GLY A 59 -0.83 9.88 -7.10
N GLY A 60 -0.20 10.21 -8.23
CA GLY A 60 -0.34 9.49 -9.48
C GLY A 60 0.34 8.12 -9.43
N THR A 61 -0.26 7.18 -10.16
CA THR A 61 0.25 5.82 -10.31
C THR A 61 0.45 5.49 -11.78
N LEU A 62 1.36 4.56 -12.05
CA LEU A 62 1.65 4.10 -13.41
C LEU A 62 1.96 2.61 -13.39
N ASP A 63 1.25 1.84 -14.21
CA ASP A 63 1.66 0.48 -14.54
C ASP A 63 2.88 0.54 -15.47
N VAL A 64 3.92 -0.17 -15.06
CA VAL A 64 5.19 -0.21 -15.76
C VAL A 64 5.40 -1.63 -16.29
N PRO A 65 5.68 -1.82 -17.60
CA PRO A 65 5.84 -3.16 -18.18
C PRO A 65 7.03 -3.90 -17.54
N ALA A 66 7.21 -5.18 -17.81
CA ALA A 66 8.43 -5.89 -17.38
C ALA A 66 9.69 -5.33 -18.07
N GLY A 67 10.84 -5.41 -17.40
CA GLY A 67 12.14 -5.01 -17.96
C GLY A 67 12.85 -3.90 -17.18
N ASP A 68 13.76 -3.18 -17.83
CA ASP A 68 14.49 -2.09 -17.19
C ASP A 68 13.74 -0.78 -17.33
N HIS A 69 13.68 0.01 -16.26
CA HIS A 69 13.02 1.31 -16.27
C HIS A 69 13.91 2.38 -15.67
N THR A 70 13.86 3.55 -16.29
CA THR A 70 14.45 4.76 -15.76
C THR A 70 13.34 5.73 -15.44
N VAL A 71 13.30 6.19 -14.20
CA VAL A 71 12.48 7.31 -13.75
C VAL A 71 13.39 8.52 -13.67
N ARG A 72 12.94 9.64 -14.21
CA ARG A 72 13.63 10.93 -14.09
C ARG A 72 12.76 11.90 -13.35
N SER A 73 13.32 12.75 -12.51
CA SER A 73 12.54 13.77 -11.82
C SER A 73 12.83 15.15 -12.38
N ASP A 74 11.76 15.93 -12.58
CA ASP A 74 11.88 17.34 -12.99
C ASP A 74 12.33 18.19 -11.78
N ASP A 75 11.76 17.89 -10.61
CA ASP A 75 12.07 18.46 -9.30
C ASP A 75 12.55 17.36 -8.32
N GLU A 76 12.69 17.67 -7.02
CA GLU A 76 12.86 16.62 -6.01
C GLU A 76 11.60 15.74 -5.98
N ALA A 77 11.78 14.42 -6.10
CA ALA A 77 10.68 13.48 -6.14
C ALA A 77 10.97 12.25 -5.29
N THR A 78 9.95 11.73 -4.61
CA THR A 78 10.01 10.42 -3.98
C THR A 78 9.03 9.49 -4.68
N VAL A 79 9.49 8.31 -5.08
CA VAL A 79 8.69 7.31 -5.77
C VAL A 79 8.82 5.96 -5.10
N VAL A 80 7.76 5.15 -5.20
CA VAL A 80 7.77 3.74 -4.79
C VAL A 80 7.54 2.90 -6.04
N LEU A 81 8.47 2.01 -6.35
CA LEU A 81 8.24 0.97 -7.34
C LEU A 81 7.87 -0.31 -6.61
N LEU A 82 6.73 -0.89 -6.98
CA LEU A 82 6.26 -2.20 -6.56
C LEU A 82 6.41 -3.17 -7.72
N GLY A 83 6.86 -4.40 -7.44
CA GLY A 83 7.03 -5.46 -8.43
C GLY A 83 6.53 -6.81 -7.90
N GLY A 84 5.88 -7.59 -8.75
CA GLY A 84 5.33 -8.89 -8.38
C GLY A 84 4.57 -9.59 -9.49
N HIS A 85 3.58 -10.40 -9.11
CA HIS A 85 2.83 -11.28 -9.99
C HIS A 85 1.30 -11.13 -9.85
N TRP A 86 0.78 -9.91 -9.97
CA TRP A 86 -0.67 -9.68 -10.00
C TRP A 86 -1.25 -9.70 -11.42
N GLY A 87 -2.57 -9.92 -11.52
CA GLY A 87 -3.34 -9.90 -12.76
C GLY A 87 -3.66 -8.49 -13.27
N GLU A 88 -4.32 -8.44 -14.43
CA GLU A 88 -4.68 -7.16 -15.08
C GLU A 88 -5.73 -6.36 -14.29
N ASP A 89 -6.62 -7.05 -13.58
CA ASP A 89 -7.69 -6.43 -12.81
C ASP A 89 -7.28 -6.24 -11.34
N CYS A 90 -6.73 -5.07 -11.02
CA CYS A 90 -6.35 -4.69 -9.67
C CYS A 90 -7.38 -3.77 -9.00
N GLY A 91 -7.41 -3.73 -7.67
CA GLY A 91 -8.32 -2.87 -6.89
C GLY A 91 -8.03 -1.38 -7.09
N GLY A 92 -6.86 -0.93 -6.62
CA GLY A 92 -6.49 0.47 -6.48
C GLY A 92 -5.06 0.65 -5.99
N ALA A 93 -4.51 1.85 -6.15
CA ALA A 93 -3.22 2.20 -5.58
C ALA A 93 -3.11 3.72 -5.43
N GLY A 94 -2.35 4.17 -4.44
CA GLY A 94 -2.16 5.59 -4.21
C GLY A 94 -1.50 5.88 -2.88
N LEU A 95 -1.77 7.08 -2.37
CA LEU A 95 -1.29 7.54 -1.09
C LEU A 95 -2.44 7.59 -0.09
N PHE A 96 -2.15 7.22 1.15
CA PHE A 96 -3.04 7.50 2.27
C PHE A 96 -2.24 8.11 3.42
N GLY A 97 -2.95 8.81 4.30
CA GLY A 97 -2.39 9.35 5.52
C GLY A 97 -3.26 9.04 6.72
N VAL A 98 -2.63 8.83 7.87
CA VAL A 98 -3.32 8.54 9.12
C VAL A 98 -2.81 9.48 10.19
N ALA A 99 -3.73 10.12 10.90
CA ALA A 99 -3.43 10.95 12.04
C ALA A 99 -4.43 10.67 13.16
N LYS A 100 -4.08 11.10 14.36
CA LYS A 100 -4.97 11.05 15.51
C LYS A 100 -6.19 11.92 15.22
N ALA A 101 -7.37 11.36 15.45
CA ALA A 101 -8.63 12.06 15.28
C ALA A 101 -8.88 13.01 16.46
N GLU A 102 -9.34 14.23 16.18
CA GLU A 102 -9.86 15.14 17.20
C GLU A 102 -11.23 14.66 17.71
N GLU A 103 -12.06 14.13 16.79
CA GLU A 103 -13.35 13.51 17.06
C GLU A 103 -13.45 12.17 16.32
N LEU A 104 -13.89 11.12 17.03
CA LEU A 104 -14.02 9.78 16.46
C LEU A 104 -15.34 9.65 15.69
N GLY A 105 -15.21 9.35 14.40
CA GLY A 105 -16.31 9.17 13.45
C GLY A 105 -16.07 7.97 12.54
N ASP A 106 -15.50 6.90 13.10
CA ASP A 106 -15.20 5.65 12.39
C ASP A 106 -16.48 5.01 11.83
N ILE A 107 -16.51 4.80 10.52
CA ILE A 107 -17.61 4.17 9.76
C ILE A 107 -17.38 2.68 9.50
N GLY A 108 -16.22 2.17 9.90
CA GLY A 108 -15.79 0.80 9.68
C GLY A 108 -16.52 -0.24 10.51
N ASP A 109 -16.09 -1.50 10.36
CA ASP A 109 -16.58 -2.58 11.22
C ASP A 109 -16.09 -2.40 12.66
N PRO A 110 -16.82 -2.93 13.67
CA PRO A 110 -16.39 -2.86 15.06
C PRO A 110 -14.99 -3.43 15.28
N ALA A 111 -14.14 -2.68 15.96
CA ALA A 111 -12.81 -3.11 16.39
C ALA A 111 -12.83 -3.57 17.86
N SER A 112 -12.09 -4.64 18.17
CA SER A 112 -11.92 -5.13 19.55
C SER A 112 -10.71 -4.52 20.29
N TYR A 113 -9.98 -3.63 19.63
CA TYR A 113 -8.79 -2.95 20.14
C TYR A 113 -9.03 -1.44 20.31
N PRO A 114 -8.24 -0.76 21.16
CA PRO A 114 -8.30 0.69 21.28
C PRO A 114 -8.02 1.38 19.96
N LYS A 115 -8.72 2.48 19.68
CA LYS A 115 -8.60 3.24 18.45
C LYS A 115 -8.64 4.74 18.73
N GLU A 116 -7.76 5.49 18.07
CA GLU A 116 -7.69 6.95 18.14
C GLU A 116 -7.68 7.63 16.76
N THR A 117 -7.86 6.85 15.69
CA THR A 117 -7.89 7.31 14.30
C THR A 117 -9.28 7.12 13.69
N ASN A 118 -9.56 7.81 12.58
CA ASN A 118 -10.76 7.59 11.78
C ASN A 118 -10.49 6.71 10.53
N PHE A 119 -9.35 6.01 10.51
CA PHE A 119 -9.11 4.99 9.48
C PHE A 119 -10.12 3.88 9.68
N ASP A 120 -10.95 3.53 8.71
CA ASP A 120 -12.02 2.57 8.95
C ASP A 120 -11.49 1.14 8.94
N ARG A 121 -11.95 0.30 9.86
CA ARG A 121 -11.67 -1.15 9.82
C ARG A 121 -12.49 -1.77 8.69
N HIS A 122 -11.83 -2.29 7.68
CA HIS A 122 -12.47 -2.83 6.48
C HIS A 122 -11.71 -4.02 5.90
N TYR A 123 -12.27 -4.64 4.88
CA TYR A 123 -11.64 -5.70 4.10
C TYR A 123 -11.79 -5.43 2.58
N HIS A 124 -11.07 -6.20 1.76
CA HIS A 124 -11.15 -6.13 0.31
C HIS A 124 -11.29 -7.52 -0.32
N ASP A 125 -11.80 -7.52 -1.56
CA ASP A 125 -11.79 -8.68 -2.45
C ASP A 125 -10.45 -8.81 -3.23
N CYS A 126 -9.33 -8.37 -2.65
CA CYS A 126 -7.96 -8.51 -3.17
C CYS A 126 -6.92 -8.48 -2.01
N ASP A 127 -5.66 -8.84 -2.26
CA ASP A 127 -4.60 -8.58 -1.27
C ASP A 127 -4.22 -7.10 -1.30
N GLU A 128 -3.91 -6.52 -0.14
CA GLU A 128 -3.49 -5.12 -0.02
C GLU A 128 -2.13 -4.99 0.68
N TYR A 129 -1.30 -4.07 0.19
CA TYR A 129 0.02 -3.79 0.73
C TYR A 129 0.15 -2.32 1.12
N TRP A 130 0.60 -2.05 2.34
CA TRP A 130 0.89 -0.70 2.83
C TRP A 130 2.39 -0.50 3.04
N ILE A 131 3.00 0.38 2.26
CA ILE A 131 4.42 0.74 2.41
C ILE A 131 4.46 2.05 3.20
N VAL A 132 4.90 1.97 4.46
CA VAL A 132 4.99 3.14 5.36
C VAL A 132 6.21 3.98 5.00
N LEU A 133 6.00 5.27 4.76
CA LEU A 133 7.04 6.19 4.27
C LEU A 133 7.47 7.20 5.33
N ARG A 134 6.53 7.66 6.17
CA ARG A 134 6.76 8.60 7.27
C ARG A 134 5.83 8.28 8.43
N GLY A 135 6.18 8.76 9.62
CA GLY A 135 5.42 8.55 10.84
C GLY A 135 5.53 7.13 11.36
N GLY A 136 4.58 6.72 12.18
CA GLY A 136 4.52 5.37 12.73
C GLY A 136 3.36 5.18 13.68
N GLY A 137 3.14 3.93 14.08
CA GLY A 137 2.06 3.59 14.98
C GLY A 137 1.79 2.10 15.00
N THR A 138 0.51 1.75 15.22
CA THR A 138 0.04 0.37 15.22
C THR A 138 -0.90 0.15 14.05
N ALA A 139 -0.53 -0.76 13.15
CA ALA A 139 -1.41 -1.29 12.13
C ALA A 139 -2.07 -2.59 12.63
N SER A 140 -3.28 -2.86 12.19
CA SER A 140 -3.98 -4.12 12.37
C SER A 140 -4.07 -4.82 11.01
N SER A 141 -3.72 -6.10 10.96
CA SER A 141 -3.94 -6.94 9.78
C SER A 141 -4.22 -8.37 10.24
N GLU A 142 -5.27 -8.98 9.68
CA GLU A 142 -5.73 -10.32 10.09
C GLU A 142 -6.05 -10.39 11.60
N ASP A 143 -6.63 -9.31 12.15
CA ASP A 143 -6.94 -9.10 13.57
C ASP A 143 -5.74 -9.17 14.53
N VAL A 144 -4.53 -9.01 13.99
CA VAL A 144 -3.28 -8.92 14.77
C VAL A 144 -2.71 -7.52 14.67
N LEU A 145 -2.25 -6.99 15.80
CA LEU A 145 -1.64 -5.66 15.90
C LEU A 145 -0.12 -5.74 15.69
N TYR A 146 0.41 -4.81 14.91
CA TYR A 146 1.84 -4.69 14.60
C TYR A 146 2.29 -3.24 14.78
N GLU A 147 3.43 -3.05 15.45
CA GLU A 147 4.14 -1.78 15.40
C GLU A 147 4.80 -1.63 14.02
N VAL A 148 4.60 -0.46 13.42
CA VAL A 148 5.09 -0.16 12.07
C VAL A 148 5.68 1.24 11.99
N GLY A 149 6.70 1.39 11.15
CA GLY A 149 7.35 2.64 10.86
C GLY A 149 7.94 2.69 9.45
N PRO A 150 8.75 3.72 9.12
CA PRO A 150 9.21 3.93 7.76
C PRO A 150 10.03 2.76 7.21
N GLY A 151 9.66 2.33 6.00
CA GLY A 151 10.25 1.19 5.28
C GLY A 151 9.59 -0.15 5.57
N ASP A 152 8.62 -0.22 6.49
CA ASP A 152 7.84 -1.43 6.71
C ASP A 152 6.71 -1.54 5.68
N CYS A 153 6.46 -2.77 5.24
CA CYS A 153 5.35 -3.17 4.39
C CYS A 153 4.39 -4.04 5.20
N VAL A 154 3.13 -3.60 5.36
CA VAL A 154 2.05 -4.42 5.93
C VAL A 154 1.30 -5.08 4.78
N ALA A 155 1.27 -6.41 4.75
CA ALA A 155 0.50 -7.16 3.77
C ALA A 155 -0.77 -7.72 4.40
N THR A 156 -1.92 -7.36 3.87
CA THR A 156 -3.20 -7.92 4.26
C THR A 156 -3.73 -8.82 3.16
N ARG A 157 -4.07 -10.05 3.53
CA ARG A 157 -4.67 -11.00 2.61
C ARG A 157 -6.12 -10.61 2.26
N MET A 158 -6.58 -10.96 1.07
CA MET A 158 -7.99 -10.83 0.68
C MET A 158 -8.93 -11.39 1.75
N GLY A 159 -9.98 -10.60 2.01
CA GLY A 159 -11.05 -10.95 2.93
C GLY A 159 -10.64 -10.87 4.39
N SER A 160 -9.44 -10.38 4.70
CA SER A 160 -9.01 -10.10 6.06
C SER A 160 -9.20 -8.63 6.39
N HIS A 161 -9.75 -8.37 7.57
CA HIS A 161 -9.85 -7.02 8.08
C HIS A 161 -8.47 -6.44 8.37
N HIS A 162 -8.34 -5.15 8.10
CA HIS A 162 -7.18 -4.35 8.45
C HIS A 162 -7.62 -2.95 8.83
N ASP A 163 -6.72 -2.28 9.55
CA ASP A 163 -6.97 -0.97 10.15
C ASP A 163 -5.64 -0.32 10.56
N PHE A 164 -5.67 0.97 10.88
CA PHE A 164 -4.55 1.70 11.47
C PHE A 164 -4.99 2.39 12.77
N PRO A 165 -5.21 1.63 13.86
CA PRO A 165 -5.93 2.13 15.03
C PRO A 165 -5.21 3.18 15.86
N LEU A 166 -3.87 3.14 15.93
CA LEU A 166 -3.06 4.00 16.78
C LEU A 166 -1.94 4.63 15.98
N VAL A 167 -1.61 5.90 16.26
CA VAL A 167 -0.50 6.60 15.63
C VAL A 167 0.38 7.25 16.67
N THR A 168 1.69 6.98 16.61
CA THR A 168 2.68 7.71 17.41
C THR A 168 3.00 9.05 16.76
N ASP A 169 3.05 9.08 15.42
CA ASP A 169 3.26 10.26 14.59
C ASP A 169 2.40 10.16 13.32
N PRO A 170 1.96 11.29 12.72
CA PRO A 170 1.18 11.26 11.48
C PRO A 170 1.86 10.42 10.38
N VAL A 171 1.13 9.44 9.87
CA VAL A 171 1.60 8.47 8.88
C VAL A 171 1.34 8.99 7.47
N LEU A 172 2.32 8.76 6.60
CA LEU A 172 2.13 8.80 5.14
C LEU A 172 2.59 7.45 4.60
N ALA A 173 1.76 6.82 3.77
CA ALA A 173 2.04 5.51 3.20
C ALA A 173 1.49 5.38 1.78
N VAL A 174 2.05 4.43 1.03
CA VAL A 174 1.46 3.94 -0.23
C VAL A 174 0.56 2.75 0.10
N PHE A 175 -0.63 2.71 -0.49
CA PHE A 175 -1.42 1.48 -0.56
C PHE A 175 -1.39 0.92 -1.98
N PHE A 176 -1.42 -0.41 -2.08
CA PHE A 176 -1.65 -1.11 -3.33
C PHE A 176 -2.52 -2.35 -3.11
N GLU A 177 -3.71 -2.31 -3.69
CA GLU A 177 -4.68 -3.40 -3.80
C GLU A 177 -4.43 -4.15 -5.13
N THR A 178 -4.07 -5.42 -5.01
CA THR A 178 -3.63 -6.27 -6.13
C THR A 178 -4.80 -7.01 -6.80
N THR A 179 -4.59 -8.26 -7.26
CA THR A 179 -5.55 -8.97 -8.12
C THR A 179 -6.91 -9.09 -7.43
N MET A 180 -7.94 -8.59 -8.09
CA MET A 180 -9.33 -8.79 -7.67
C MET A 180 -9.69 -10.28 -7.76
N ARG A 181 -10.27 -10.80 -6.69
CA ARG A 181 -10.68 -12.18 -6.51
C ARG A 181 -12.05 -12.20 -5.79
N GLY A 182 -12.61 -13.39 -5.51
CA GLY A 182 -13.90 -13.48 -4.82
C GLY A 182 -15.06 -12.89 -5.62
N GLU A 183 -15.81 -11.95 -5.03
CA GLU A 183 -16.96 -11.29 -5.68
C GLU A 183 -16.57 -10.04 -6.49
N LEU A 184 -15.27 -9.71 -6.54
CA LEU A 184 -14.71 -8.58 -7.30
C LEU A 184 -15.28 -7.20 -6.87
N ARG A 185 -15.68 -7.06 -5.60
CA ARG A 185 -16.20 -5.81 -5.04
C ARG A 185 -15.04 -4.86 -4.74
N ARG A 186 -15.15 -3.60 -5.16
CA ARG A 186 -14.07 -2.60 -5.08
C ARG A 186 -14.25 -1.64 -3.91
N GLY A 187 -13.13 -1.08 -3.46
CA GLY A 187 -13.07 -0.13 -2.36
C GLY A 187 -13.31 -0.80 -1.02
N HIS A 188 -13.44 0.02 0.02
CA HIS A 188 -13.57 -0.46 1.39
C HIS A 188 -14.87 -1.26 1.57
N LEU A 189 -14.74 -2.51 2.01
CA LEU A 189 -15.88 -3.35 2.34
C LEU A 189 -16.02 -3.49 3.85
N TRP A 190 -17.22 -3.21 4.35
CA TRP A 190 -17.62 -3.46 5.73
C TRP A 190 -18.65 -4.57 5.83
N GLU A 191 -18.57 -5.42 6.85
CA GLU A 191 -19.51 -6.51 7.08
C GLU A 191 -20.94 -6.00 7.29
N HIS A 192 -21.08 -4.88 7.98
CA HIS A 192 -22.38 -4.27 8.25
C HIS A 192 -23.12 -3.78 6.99
N THR A 193 -22.39 -3.57 5.88
CA THR A 193 -22.94 -3.08 4.61
C THR A 193 -22.90 -4.13 3.49
N HIS A 194 -21.80 -4.88 3.38
CA HIS A 194 -21.48 -5.74 2.23
C HIS A 194 -21.52 -7.24 2.55
N GLY A 195 -21.85 -7.62 3.78
CA GLY A 195 -21.90 -9.01 4.22
C GLY A 195 -20.55 -9.53 4.73
N PRO A 196 -20.49 -10.78 5.23
CA PRO A 196 -19.34 -11.28 5.96
C PRO A 196 -18.06 -11.30 5.13
N ALA A 197 -16.93 -11.00 5.77
CA ALA A 197 -15.62 -11.12 5.16
C ALA A 197 -15.26 -12.60 4.95
N VAL A 198 -14.70 -12.94 3.79
CA VAL A 198 -14.31 -14.33 3.44
C VAL A 198 -12.82 -14.36 3.13
N ALA A 199 -12.02 -14.63 4.15
CA ALA A 199 -10.57 -14.69 4.02
C ALA A 199 -10.13 -15.77 3.04
N ALA A 200 -9.17 -15.43 2.18
CA ALA A 200 -8.54 -16.40 1.29
C ALA A 200 -7.76 -17.46 2.10
N LYS A 201 -7.78 -18.71 1.61
CA LYS A 201 -7.05 -19.83 2.22
C LYS A 201 -5.56 -19.79 1.94
#